data_AF-A0A6V7LUH4-F1
#
_entry.id   AF-A0A6V7LUH4-F1
#
_cell.length_a   1.000
_cell.length_b   1.000
_cell.length_c   1.000
_cell.angle_alpha   90.00
_cell.angle_beta   90.00
_cell.angle_gamma   90.00
#
_symmetry.space_group_name_H-M   'P 1'
#
loop_
_entity.id
_entity.type
_entity.pdbx_description
1 polymer ?
#
loop_
_entity_poly.entity_id
_entity_poly.type
_entity_poly.pdbx_seq_one_letter_code
_entity_poly.pdbx_strand_id
1 'polypeptide(L)' 'PPMLSIPNQLEGAYIGQDVVLECHTEAYPTSINYWTTEAGDMIVS' A
#
# COMPACT_ATOMS: atom_id res chain seq x y z
N PRO A 1 -16.52 10.32 1.52
CA PRO A 1 -15.06 10.28 1.79
C PRO A 1 -14.48 8.93 1.32
N PRO A 2 -13.28 8.90 0.71
CA PRO A 2 -12.65 7.63 0.38
C PRO A 2 -12.34 6.86 1.66
N MET A 3 -12.51 5.55 1.63
CA MET A 3 -12.11 4.66 2.72
C MET A 3 -10.89 3.86 2.28
N LEU A 4 -9.91 3.76 3.17
CA LEU A 4 -8.68 3.00 2.96
C LEU A 4 -8.51 2.03 4.13
N SER A 5 -8.38 0.75 3.81
CA SER A 5 -8.25 -0.33 4.77
C SER A 5 -6.99 -1.12 4.47
N ILE A 6 -6.07 -1.17 5.44
CA ILE A 6 -4.86 -1.96 5.38
C ILE A 6 -4.97 -3.06 6.45
N PRO A 7 -4.98 -4.34 6.06
CA PRO A 7 -5.14 -5.43 7.01
C PRO A 7 -3.94 -5.52 7.98
N ASN A 8 -2.72 -5.27 7.48
CA ASN A 8 -1.49 -5.34 8.25
C ASN A 8 -0.70 -4.03 8.16
N GLN A 9 -0.57 -3.34 9.29
CA GLN A 9 0.16 -2.07 9.37
C GLN A 9 1.68 -2.25 9.37
N LEU A 10 2.16 -3.47 9.62
CA LEU A 10 3.57 -3.81 9.69
C LEU A 10 3.76 -5.25 9.22
N GLU A 11 4.62 -5.43 8.22
CA GLU A 11 4.99 -6.74 7.69
C GLU A 11 6.46 -7.03 8.05
N GLY A 12 6.71 -8.21 8.61
CA GLY A 12 8.05 -8.70 8.90
C GLY A 12 8.48 -9.73 7.85
N ALA A 13 9.70 -9.60 7.33
CA ALA A 13 10.26 -10.55 6.37
C ALA A 13 11.74 -10.83 6.66
N TYR A 14 12.19 -12.02 6.28
CA TYR A 14 13.62 -12.34 6.23
C TYR A 14 14.26 -11.81 4.94
N ILE A 15 15.59 -11.70 4.95
CA ILE A 15 16.35 -11.31 3.76
C ILE A 15 16.14 -12.34 2.66
N GLY A 16 15.71 -11.88 1.48
CA GLY A 16 15.42 -12.72 0.31
C GLY A 16 14.02 -13.34 0.31
N GLN A 17 13.17 -13.00 1.28
CA GLN A 17 11.76 -13.41 1.30
C GLN A 17 10.90 -12.40 0.55
N ASP A 18 9.97 -12.91 -0.27
CA ASP A 18 8.95 -12.09 -0.90
C ASP A 18 7.86 -11.69 0.11
N VAL A 19 7.39 -10.44 0.01
CA VAL A 19 6.28 -9.89 0.80
C VAL A 19 5.21 -9.30 -0.09
N VAL A 20 3.98 -9.31 0.40
CA VAL A 20 2.83 -8.71 -0.27
C VAL A 20 2.26 -7.62 0.63
N LEU A 21 2.21 -6.40 0.11
CA LEU A 21 1.51 -5.29 0.75
C LEU A 21 0.10 -5.18 0.15
N GLU A 22 -0.92 -5.22 1.00
CA GLU A 22 -2.32 -5.18 0.58
C GLU A 22 -3.02 -3.91 1.10
N CYS A 23 -3.88 -3.34 0.26
CA CYS A 23 -4.71 -2.20 0.60
C CYS A 23 -6.03 -2.28 -0.15
N HIS A 24 -7.13 -2.02 0.54
CA HIS A 24 -8.46 -1.89 -0.05
C HIS A 24 -8.90 -0.43 -0.04
N THR A 25 -9.42 0.04 -1.16
CA THR A 25 -9.93 1.41 -1.29
C THR A 25 -11.36 1.43 -1.79
N GLU A 26 -12.21 2.21 -1.13
CA GLU A 26 -13.56 2.52 -1.59
C GLU A 26 -13.66 4.02 -1.87
N ALA A 27 -13.83 4.40 -3.14
CA ALA A 27 -13.89 5.80 -3.57
C ALA A 27 -14.79 5.99 -4.80
N TYR A 28 -15.46 7.14 -4.86
CA TYR A 28 -16.17 7.60 -6.07
C TYR A 28 -15.87 9.09 -6.33
N PRO A 29 -15.40 9.47 -7.53
CA PRO A 29 -14.95 8.57 -8.61
C PRO A 29 -13.74 7.73 -8.18
N THR A 30 -13.35 6.76 -9.02
CA THR A 30 -12.17 5.91 -8.77
C THR A 30 -10.94 6.75 -8.42
N SER A 31 -10.22 6.37 -7.36
CA SER A 31 -9.02 7.07 -6.91
C SER A 31 -7.76 6.61 -7.65
N ILE A 32 -6.73 7.43 -7.60
CA ILE A 32 -5.36 7.05 -7.96
C ILE A 32 -4.68 6.66 -6.65
N ASN A 33 -4.11 5.46 -6.58
CA ASN A 33 -3.45 4.94 -5.38
C ASN A 33 -2.04 4.47 -5.75
N TYR A 34 -1.07 4.78 -4.90
CA TYR A 34 0.32 4.37 -5.08
C TYR A 34 1.02 4.25 -3.74
N TRP A 35 2.06 3.43 -3.70
CA TRP A 35 2.92 3.28 -2.52
C TRP A 35 4.12 4.20 -2.63
N THR A 36 4.54 4.77 -1.50
CA THR A 36 5.76 5.58 -1.39
C THR A 36 6.69 5.00 -0.35
N THR A 37 8.00 5.11 -0.57
CA THR A 37 9.01 4.89 0.47
C THR A 37 9.02 6.07 1.45
N GLU A 38 9.73 5.92 2.57
CA GLU A 38 9.98 7.03 3.51
C GLU A 38 10.70 8.22 2.85
N ALA A 39 11.50 7.97 1.80
CA ALA A 39 12.18 9.00 1.03
C ALA A 39 11.25 9.74 0.04
N GLY A 40 10.00 9.27 -0.10
CA GLY A 40 9.02 9.84 -1.03
C GLY A 40 9.09 9.25 -2.45
N ASP A 41 9.91 8.22 -2.66
CA ASP A 41 9.97 7.54 -3.96
C ASP A 41 8.73 6.69 -4.18
N MET A 42 8.10 6.83 -5.34
CA MET A 42 6.93 6.04 -5.73
C MET A 42 7.37 4.62 -6.11
N ILE A 43 6.77 3.61 -5.48
CA ILE A 43 7.15 2.20 -5.64
C ILE A 43 6.35 1.54 -6.78
N VAL A 44 5.05 1.87 -6.94
CA VAL A 44 4.17 1.27 -7.97
C VAL A 44 2.95 2.16 -8.28
N SER A 45 2.41 2.06 -9.51
CA SER A 45 1.06 2.49 -9.92
C SER A 45 0.17 1.28 -10.21
#